data_AF-A0A8B7JMK2-F1
#
_entry.id   AF-A0A8B7JMK2-F1
#
_cell.length_a   1.000
_cell.length_b   1.000
_cell.length_c   1.000
_cell.angle_alpha   90.00
_cell.angle_beta   90.00
_cell.angle_gamma   90.00
#
_symmetry.space_group_name_H-M   'P 1'
#
loop_
_entity.id
_entity.type
_entity.pdbx_description
1 polymer ?
#
loop_
_entity_poly.entity_id
_entity_poly.type
_entity_poly.pdbx_seq_one_letter_code
_entity_poly.pdbx_strand_id
1 'polypeptide(L)'
;MARRICIAFACCFFSWFWQLNTRPSNSQPVLLQQDYHVILLHVSSGEQNFVYDLDTVLPFPCPFDMYSVEAFRLDDGLRPEFQRKIRMIRADLYLKTFASDRSHMKDANGKWQKPPPSYPCIETADSKMNLDDFISMNPKVGWGSVFPLPDFVHRFGRQTDYNCSLKGQ
;
A
#
# COMPACT_ATOMS: atom_id res chain seq x y z
N MET A 1 13.27 -12.98 -19.64
CA MET A 1 12.97 -11.52 -19.58
C MET A 1 11.83 -11.34 -18.58
N ALA A 2 12.13 -11.16 -17.29
CA ALA A 2 11.13 -11.24 -16.22
C ALA A 2 10.43 -9.88 -16.03
N ARG A 3 9.16 -9.79 -16.40
CA ARG A 3 8.30 -8.61 -16.20
C ARG A 3 8.13 -8.38 -14.70
N ARG A 4 8.76 -7.36 -14.13
CA ARG A 4 8.65 -7.06 -12.69
C ARG A 4 7.40 -6.21 -12.43
N ILE A 5 6.30 -6.87 -12.09
CA ILE A 5 5.10 -6.21 -11.54
C ILE A 5 4.98 -6.64 -10.07
N CYS A 6 4.99 -5.68 -9.15
CA CYS A 6 4.83 -5.93 -7.73
C CYS A 6 3.69 -5.09 -7.16
N ILE A 7 2.78 -5.69 -6.41
CA ILE A 7 1.68 -5.01 -5.73
C ILE A 7 2.18 -4.59 -4.35
N ALA A 8 1.93 -3.35 -3.95
CA ALA A 8 2.35 -2.82 -2.65
C ALA A 8 1.12 -2.49 -1.81
N PHE A 9 1.04 -3.06 -0.62
CA PHE A 9 0.04 -2.75 0.39
C PHE A 9 0.68 -1.81 1.41
N ALA A 10 0.12 -0.61 1.59
CA ALA A 10 0.47 0.28 2.68
C ALA A 10 -0.52 0.04 3.84
N CYS A 11 -0.02 -0.20 5.06
CA CYS A 11 -0.88 -0.53 6.20
C CYS A 11 -0.76 0.44 7.37
N CYS A 12 -1.90 0.54 8.06
CA CYS A 12 -2.21 1.25 9.30
C CYS A 12 -2.12 2.77 9.22
N PHE A 13 -3.27 3.38 8.93
CA PHE A 13 -3.56 4.73 9.38
C PHE A 13 -3.54 4.78 10.91
N PHE A 14 -2.60 5.53 11.47
CA PHE A 14 -3.01 6.62 12.35
C PHE A 14 -3.22 7.81 11.43
N SER A 15 -4.50 8.08 11.10
CA SER A 15 -5.01 9.19 10.29
C SER A 15 -3.98 10.24 9.87
N TRP A 16 -3.54 10.24 8.60
CA TRP A 16 -3.35 11.43 7.74
C TRP A 16 -2.73 11.06 6.38
N PHE A 17 -3.56 10.61 5.43
CA PHE A 17 -3.28 10.87 4.03
C PHE A 17 -3.94 12.22 3.71
N TRP A 18 -3.13 13.23 3.46
CA TRP A 18 -3.58 14.63 3.31
C TRP A 18 -4.25 14.93 1.95
N GLN A 19 -4.43 13.92 1.08
CA GLN A 19 -4.79 14.11 -0.33
C GLN A 19 -5.77 13.05 -0.88
N LEU A 20 -6.47 12.33 0.00
CA LEU A 20 -7.57 11.44 -0.43
C LEU A 20 -8.89 12.22 -0.46
N ASN A 21 -9.70 11.97 -1.49
CA ASN A 21 -10.91 12.73 -1.83
C ASN A 21 -12.12 12.48 -0.89
N THR A 22 -11.92 11.94 0.31
CA THR A 22 -13.02 11.38 1.12
C THR A 22 -12.92 11.71 2.62
N ARG A 23 -13.46 12.85 3.08
CA ARG A 23 -13.91 13.04 4.48
C ARG A 23 -15.09 14.01 4.62
N PRO A 24 -16.22 13.62 5.26
CA PRO A 24 -17.13 14.52 5.95
C PRO A 24 -16.65 14.80 7.39
N SER A 25 -16.98 15.98 7.93
CA SER A 25 -16.59 16.42 9.27
C SER A 25 -17.45 15.77 10.37
N ASN A 26 -16.83 15.50 11.52
CA ASN A 26 -17.45 15.19 12.82
C ASN A 26 -17.81 13.74 13.17
N SER A 27 -16.80 12.86 13.29
CA SER A 27 -16.91 11.67 14.14
C SER A 27 -15.61 11.44 14.92
N GLN A 28 -15.74 11.19 16.23
CA GLN A 28 -14.66 10.86 17.17
C GLN A 28 -13.77 9.72 16.62
N PRO A 29 -12.44 9.76 16.79
CA PRO A 29 -11.53 8.76 16.24
C PRO A 29 -11.63 7.47 17.04
N VAL A 30 -12.56 6.60 16.67
CA VAL A 30 -12.42 5.17 16.97
C VAL A 30 -11.20 4.72 16.16
N LEU A 31 -10.16 4.26 16.85
CA LEU A 31 -8.99 3.65 16.22
C LEU A 31 -9.45 2.36 15.53
N LEU A 32 -9.90 2.47 14.29
CA LEU A 32 -10.24 1.33 13.45
C LEU A 32 -8.92 0.72 12.97
N GLN A 33 -8.48 -0.31 13.68
CA GLN A 33 -7.29 -1.11 13.39
C GLN A 33 -7.37 -1.91 12.06
N GLN A 34 -8.26 -1.50 11.14
CA GLN A 34 -8.58 -2.19 9.88
C GLN A 34 -8.38 -1.31 8.63
N ASP A 35 -7.95 -0.05 8.76
CA ASP A 35 -7.73 0.81 7.61
C ASP A 35 -6.38 0.49 6.93
N TYR A 36 -6.44 -0.03 5.71
CA TYR A 36 -5.31 -0.30 4.81
C TYR A 36 -5.53 0.42 3.48
N HIS A 37 -4.44 0.71 2.77
CA HIS A 37 -4.48 1.28 1.42
C HIS A 37 -3.69 0.39 0.45
N VAL A 38 -4.21 0.20 -0.75
CA VAL A 38 -3.60 -0.67 -1.76
C VAL A 38 -3.17 0.15 -2.96
N ILE A 39 -1.90 -0.01 -3.33
CA ILE A 39 -1.32 0.62 -4.51
C ILE A 39 -0.63 -0.43 -5.37
N LEU A 40 -0.48 -0.17 -6.66
CA LEU A 40 0.33 -1.02 -7.53
C LEU A 40 1.67 -0.35 -7.81
N LEU A 41 2.77 -1.08 -7.57
CA LEU A 41 4.13 -0.63 -7.85
C LEU A 41 4.67 -1.34 -9.11
N HIS A 42 4.78 -0.60 -10.19
CA HIS A 42 5.47 -1.07 -11.37
C HIS A 42 6.97 -0.86 -11.21
N VAL A 43 7.71 -1.96 -11.05
CA VAL A 43 9.17 -1.94 -10.96
C VAL A 43 9.74 -2.07 -12.37
N SER A 44 10.16 -0.95 -12.96
CA SER A 44 10.71 -0.94 -14.31
C SER A 44 12.14 -1.47 -14.32
N SER A 45 12.61 -1.94 -15.49
CA SER A 45 14.03 -2.18 -15.72
C SER A 45 14.81 -0.90 -16.07
N GLY A 46 14.10 0.22 -16.26
CA GLY A 46 14.69 1.54 -16.43
C GLY A 46 14.92 2.27 -15.10
N GLU A 47 15.34 3.53 -15.20
CA GLU A 47 15.72 4.38 -14.06
C GLU A 47 14.57 4.78 -13.13
N GLN A 48 13.31 4.52 -13.47
CA GLN A 48 12.15 5.03 -12.73
C GLN A 48 11.07 3.96 -12.51
N ASN A 49 10.68 3.80 -11.25
CA ASN A 49 9.50 3.03 -10.84
C ASN A 49 8.25 3.91 -10.82
N PHE A 50 7.08 3.29 -10.96
CA PHE A 50 5.80 3.99 -11.00
C PHE A 50 4.80 3.41 -10.01
N VAL A 51 4.04 4.29 -9.37
CA VAL A 51 2.92 3.95 -8.50
C VAL A 51 1.60 4.23 -9.21
N TYR A 52 0.70 3.26 -9.15
CA TYR A 52 -0.67 3.37 -9.61
C TYR A 52 -1.56 3.32 -8.36
N ASP A 53 -2.05 4.48 -7.98
CA ASP A 53 -2.99 4.67 -6.90
C ASP A 53 -4.25 5.30 -7.50
N LEU A 54 -5.39 4.64 -7.37
CA LEU A 54 -6.64 5.13 -7.95
C LEU A 54 -7.30 6.22 -7.09
N ASP A 55 -6.86 6.37 -5.84
CA ASP A 55 -7.45 7.31 -4.89
C ASP A 55 -6.61 8.59 -4.72
N THR A 56 -5.45 8.68 -5.38
CA THR A 56 -4.56 9.85 -5.30
C THR A 56 -4.99 11.01 -6.20
N VAL A 57 -4.59 12.24 -5.82
CA VAL A 57 -4.67 13.44 -6.68
C VAL A 57 -3.37 13.71 -7.44
N LEU A 58 -2.32 12.91 -7.20
CA LEU A 58 -1.07 12.95 -7.95
C LEU A 58 -1.27 12.43 -9.39
N PRO A 59 -0.30 12.63 -10.30
CA PRO A 59 -0.38 12.07 -11.65
C PRO A 59 -0.61 10.56 -11.66
N PHE A 60 -1.31 10.04 -12.67
CA PHE A 60 -1.58 8.61 -12.82
C PHE A 60 -1.05 8.08 -14.16
N PRO A 61 -0.03 7.19 -14.18
CA PRO A 61 0.76 6.74 -13.03
C PRO A 61 1.67 7.84 -12.44
N CYS A 62 1.97 7.73 -11.16
CA CYS A 62 2.86 8.66 -10.44
C CYS A 62 4.29 8.12 -10.44
N PRO A 63 5.33 8.93 -10.76
CA PRO A 63 6.71 8.53 -10.50
C PRO A 63 6.92 8.20 -9.02
N PHE A 64 7.61 7.10 -8.72
CA PHE A 64 7.76 6.61 -7.35
C PHE A 64 8.36 7.65 -6.40
N ASP A 65 9.38 8.39 -6.84
CA ASP A 65 10.05 9.38 -5.97
C ASP A 65 9.06 10.49 -5.57
N MET A 66 8.25 10.97 -6.53
CA MET A 66 7.19 11.94 -6.27
C MET A 66 6.14 11.37 -5.31
N TYR A 67 5.66 10.15 -5.57
CA TYR A 67 4.68 9.51 -4.69
C TYR A 67 5.22 9.32 -3.27
N SER A 68 6.49 8.95 -3.14
CA SER A 68 7.12 8.71 -1.84
C SER A 68 7.22 9.97 -0.98
N VAL A 69 7.52 11.11 -1.60
CA VAL A 69 7.64 12.40 -0.91
C VAL A 69 6.25 12.96 -0.59
N GLU A 70 5.35 12.97 -1.58
CA GLU A 70 4.07 13.68 -1.47
C GLU A 70 2.98 12.87 -0.74
N ALA A 71 2.88 11.57 -1.05
CA ALA A 71 1.82 10.71 -0.51
C ALA A 71 2.23 9.99 0.77
N PHE A 72 3.43 9.40 0.82
CA PHE A 72 3.89 8.82 2.08
C PHE A 72 4.30 9.92 3.06
N ARG A 73 5.17 10.86 2.70
CA ARG A 73 5.87 11.72 3.68
C ARG A 73 6.68 10.88 4.68
N LEU A 74 7.67 11.49 5.33
CA LEU A 74 8.48 10.78 6.32
C LEU A 74 7.67 10.55 7.61
N ASP A 75 7.92 9.40 8.27
CA ASP A 75 7.40 9.09 9.61
C ASP A 75 8.16 9.83 10.73
N ASP A 76 8.87 10.91 10.38
CA ASP A 76 9.73 11.64 11.30
C ASP A 76 8.91 12.17 12.50
N GLY A 77 9.34 11.80 13.70
CA GLY A 77 8.67 12.17 14.94
C GLY A 77 7.48 11.28 15.34
N LEU A 78 7.11 10.28 14.54
CA LEU A 78 6.15 9.25 14.97
C LEU A 78 6.82 8.25 15.92
N ARG A 79 6.07 7.80 16.93
CA ARG A 79 6.52 6.70 17.80
C ARG A 79 6.68 5.42 16.97
N PRO A 80 7.62 4.52 17.31
CA PRO A 80 7.84 3.28 16.57
C PRO A 80 6.56 2.44 16.34
N GLU A 81 5.63 2.41 17.30
CA GLU A 81 4.34 1.74 17.14
C GLU A 81 3.41 2.34 16.07
N PHE A 82 3.65 3.58 15.65
CA PHE A 82 2.88 4.30 14.62
C PHE A 82 3.61 4.43 13.29
N GLN A 83 4.85 3.94 13.19
CA GLN A 83 5.59 3.93 11.94
C GLN A 83 4.95 2.97 10.94
N ARG A 84 4.77 3.45 9.71
CA ARG A 84 4.07 2.72 8.66
C ARG A 84 4.92 1.57 8.16
N LYS A 85 4.21 0.50 7.81
CA LYS A 85 4.78 -0.69 7.21
C LYS A 85 4.09 -0.96 5.88
N ILE A 86 4.86 -1.52 4.96
CA ILE A 86 4.40 -1.85 3.62
C ILE A 86 4.60 -3.34 3.40
N ARG A 87 3.51 -4.05 3.10
CA ARG A 87 3.58 -5.44 2.61
C ARG A 87 3.67 -5.42 1.10
N MET A 88 4.79 -5.87 0.57
CA MET A 88 5.01 -6.04 -0.86
C MET A 88 4.69 -7.48 -1.28
N ILE A 89 3.81 -7.64 -2.25
CA ILE A 89 3.39 -8.94 -2.79
C ILE A 89 3.54 -8.91 -4.30
N ARG A 90 4.13 -9.94 -4.88
CA ARG A 90 4.22 -10.01 -6.34
C ARG A 90 2.82 -10.11 -6.95
N ALA A 91 2.61 -9.47 -8.11
CA ALA A 91 1.29 -9.42 -8.74
C ALA A 91 0.72 -10.80 -9.08
N ASP A 92 1.57 -11.72 -9.58
CA ASP A 92 1.16 -13.08 -9.88
C ASP A 92 0.75 -13.87 -8.63
N LEU A 93 1.43 -13.63 -7.51
CA LEU A 93 1.09 -14.27 -6.24
C LEU A 93 -0.22 -13.72 -5.68
N TYR A 94 -0.43 -12.40 -5.75
CA TYR A 94 -1.69 -11.77 -5.35
C TYR A 94 -2.88 -12.31 -6.15
N LEU A 95 -2.78 -12.32 -7.48
CA LEU A 95 -3.85 -12.87 -8.34
C LEU A 95 -4.13 -14.34 -8.06
N LYS A 96 -3.12 -15.11 -7.65
CA LYS A 96 -3.27 -16.54 -7.34
C LYS A 96 -3.91 -16.79 -5.96
N THR A 97 -3.68 -15.91 -4.97
CA THR A 97 -3.93 -16.23 -3.56
C THR A 97 -4.93 -15.32 -2.87
N PHE A 98 -5.20 -14.13 -3.41
CA PHE A 98 -6.10 -13.17 -2.78
C PHE A 98 -7.56 -13.62 -2.85
N ALA A 99 -8.25 -13.58 -1.70
CA ALA A 99 -9.67 -13.84 -1.59
C ALA A 99 -10.35 -12.89 -0.61
N SER A 100 -11.50 -12.33 -1.00
CA SER A 100 -12.31 -11.47 -0.15
C SER A 100 -13.79 -11.63 -0.47
N ASP A 101 -14.54 -12.09 0.53
CA ASP A 101 -16.00 -12.17 0.51
C ASP A 101 -16.68 -10.81 0.81
N ARG A 102 -15.87 -9.78 1.06
CA ARG A 102 -16.27 -8.40 1.39
C ARG A 102 -17.07 -8.27 2.70
N SER A 103 -17.10 -9.31 3.54
CA SER A 103 -17.83 -9.31 4.81
C SER A 103 -17.45 -8.15 5.74
N HIS A 104 -16.17 -7.76 5.75
CA HIS A 104 -15.66 -6.62 6.53
C HIS A 104 -16.28 -5.26 6.17
N MET A 105 -16.89 -5.12 4.98
CA MET A 105 -17.57 -3.89 4.54
C MET A 105 -19.05 -3.85 4.93
N LYS A 106 -19.54 -4.84 5.68
CA LYS A 106 -20.90 -4.87 6.23
C LYS A 106 -20.89 -4.39 7.69
N ASP A 107 -21.94 -3.69 8.09
CA ASP A 107 -22.15 -3.34 9.50
C ASP A 107 -22.74 -4.53 10.29
N ALA A 108 -22.96 -4.34 11.59
CA ALA A 108 -23.55 -5.37 12.47
C ALA A 108 -24.96 -5.82 12.04
N ASN A 109 -25.66 -5.02 11.24
CA ASN A 109 -26.98 -5.34 10.69
C ASN A 109 -26.91 -5.97 9.29
N GLY A 110 -25.69 -6.23 8.78
CA GLY A 110 -25.46 -6.80 7.46
C GLY A 110 -25.59 -5.79 6.31
N LYS A 111 -25.74 -4.50 6.59
CA LYS A 111 -25.86 -3.44 5.57
C LYS A 111 -24.47 -3.02 5.09
N TRP A 112 -24.34 -2.78 3.80
CA TRP A 112 -23.11 -2.29 3.19
C TRP A 112 -22.75 -0.87 3.66
N GLN A 113 -21.53 -0.69 4.16
CA GLN A 113 -20.98 0.62 4.51
C GLN A 113 -20.68 1.46 3.26
N LYS A 114 -20.25 0.81 2.17
CA LYS A 114 -20.09 1.38 0.83
C LYS A 114 -20.64 0.38 -0.20
N PRO A 115 -21.21 0.85 -1.34
CA PRO A 115 -21.71 -0.06 -2.36
C PRO A 115 -20.56 -0.96 -2.86
N PRO A 116 -20.73 -2.30 -2.83
CA PRO A 116 -19.69 -3.20 -3.29
C PRO A 116 -19.57 -3.14 -4.82
N PRO A 117 -18.43 -3.55 -5.39
CA PRO A 117 -18.30 -3.71 -6.83
C PRO A 117 -19.35 -4.68 -7.40
N SER A 118 -19.81 -4.41 -8.63
CA SER A 118 -20.87 -5.18 -9.30
C SER A 118 -20.45 -6.59 -9.73
N TYR A 119 -19.15 -6.84 -9.86
CA TYR A 119 -18.62 -8.17 -10.16
C TYR A 119 -18.64 -9.08 -8.92
N PRO A 120 -18.69 -10.42 -9.09
CA PRO A 120 -18.66 -11.37 -7.98
C PRO A 120 -17.46 -11.20 -7.03
N CYS A 121 -17.55 -11.72 -5.81
CA CYS A 121 -16.41 -11.73 -4.90
C CYS A 121 -15.20 -12.44 -5.53
N ILE A 122 -14.00 -11.95 -5.20
CA ILE A 122 -12.77 -12.59 -5.64
C ILE A 122 -12.52 -13.73 -4.66
N GLU A 123 -12.52 -14.96 -5.17
CA GLU A 123 -12.34 -16.18 -4.40
C GLU A 123 -11.29 -17.05 -5.07
N THR A 124 -10.65 -17.91 -4.30
CA THR A 124 -9.69 -18.91 -4.80
C THR A 124 -10.22 -20.32 -4.47
N ALA A 125 -9.58 -21.35 -5.01
CA ALA A 125 -9.92 -22.74 -4.63
C ALA A 125 -9.67 -23.00 -3.13
N ASP A 126 -8.72 -22.29 -2.53
CA ASP A 126 -8.25 -22.53 -1.17
C ASP A 126 -8.93 -21.64 -0.12
N SER A 127 -9.46 -20.47 -0.51
CA SER A 127 -10.08 -19.52 0.43
C SER A 127 -11.11 -18.61 -0.24
N LYS A 128 -12.11 -18.22 0.55
CA LYS A 128 -13.10 -17.17 0.23
C LYS A 128 -12.82 -15.83 0.91
N MET A 129 -12.03 -15.86 1.98
CA MET A 129 -11.71 -14.67 2.76
C MET A 129 -10.38 -14.89 3.48
N ASN A 130 -9.35 -14.18 3.03
CA ASN A 130 -8.03 -14.16 3.66
C ASN A 130 -7.45 -12.74 3.70
N LEU A 131 -8.31 -11.72 3.55
CA LEU A 131 -7.90 -10.32 3.51
C LEU A 131 -7.04 -9.90 4.73
N ASP A 132 -7.35 -10.41 5.93
CA ASP A 132 -6.60 -10.09 7.14
C ASP A 132 -5.12 -10.53 7.04
N ASP A 133 -4.81 -11.58 6.29
CA ASP A 133 -3.43 -12.03 6.06
C ASP A 133 -2.65 -11.05 5.16
N PHE A 134 -3.36 -10.34 4.27
CA PHE A 134 -2.81 -9.28 3.42
C PHE A 134 -2.66 -7.96 4.19
N ILE A 135 -3.58 -7.66 5.11
CA ILE A 135 -3.52 -6.47 5.98
C ILE A 135 -2.45 -6.63 7.06
N SER A 136 -2.29 -7.83 7.61
CA SER A 136 -1.34 -8.09 8.68
C SER A 136 0.07 -7.63 8.31
N MET A 137 0.74 -6.91 9.20
CA MET A 137 2.15 -6.51 9.07
C MET A 137 3.09 -7.43 9.85
N ASN A 138 2.61 -8.59 10.30
CA ASN A 138 3.47 -9.64 10.84
C ASN A 138 4.17 -10.37 9.68
N PRO A 139 5.51 -10.35 9.60
CA PRO A 139 6.23 -11.00 8.49
C PRO A 139 6.08 -12.53 8.45
N LYS A 140 5.56 -13.15 9.53
CA LYS A 140 5.26 -14.59 9.60
C LYS A 140 3.87 -14.95 9.06
N VAL A 141 3.05 -13.97 8.71
CA VAL A 141 1.66 -14.15 8.25
C VAL A 141 1.56 -13.76 6.78
N GLY A 142 0.71 -14.46 6.02
CA GLY A 142 0.37 -14.14 4.64
C GLY A 142 1.51 -14.29 3.64
N TRP A 143 1.45 -13.52 2.56
CA TRP A 143 2.37 -13.62 1.42
C TRP A 143 3.24 -12.39 1.27
N GLY A 144 4.38 -12.55 0.57
CA GLY A 144 5.27 -11.44 0.25
C GLY A 144 6.21 -11.07 1.40
N SER A 145 6.63 -9.81 1.44
CA SER A 145 7.58 -9.28 2.42
C SER A 145 7.07 -7.99 3.03
N VAL A 146 7.29 -7.80 4.34
CA VAL A 146 6.91 -6.58 5.05
C VAL A 146 8.15 -5.72 5.26
N PHE A 147 8.05 -4.44 4.91
CA PHE A 147 9.11 -3.44 5.04
C PHE A 147 8.65 -2.30 5.96
N PRO A 148 9.54 -1.78 6.83
CA PRO A 148 9.43 -0.40 7.28
C PRO A 148 9.35 0.56 6.08
N LEU A 149 8.58 1.64 6.20
CA LEU A 149 8.45 2.63 5.13
C LEU A 149 9.82 3.18 4.63
N PRO A 150 10.80 3.53 5.49
CA PRO A 150 12.11 4.00 5.03
C PRO A 150 12.85 2.98 4.16
N ASP A 151 12.80 1.70 4.55
CA ASP A 151 13.44 0.60 3.80
C ASP A 151 12.77 0.39 2.44
N PHE A 152 11.44 0.53 2.39
CA PHE A 152 10.69 0.46 1.14
C PHE A 152 11.06 1.61 0.19
N VAL A 153 11.12 2.85 0.69
CA VAL A 153 11.52 4.02 -0.10
C VAL A 153 12.96 3.89 -0.57
N HIS A 154 13.88 3.48 0.31
CA HIS A 154 15.29 3.27 -0.07
C HIS A 154 15.46 2.20 -1.15
N ARG A 155 14.68 1.11 -1.07
CA ARG A 155 14.78 -0.01 -2.02
C ARG A 155 14.21 0.30 -3.40
N PHE A 156 13.16 1.11 -3.49
CA PHE A 156 12.42 1.34 -4.74
C PHE A 156 12.49 2.77 -5.28
N GLY A 157 13.09 3.70 -4.53
CA GLY A 157 13.46 5.02 -5.02
C GLY A 157 14.63 4.95 -6.00
N ARG A 158 14.87 6.06 -6.70
CA ARG A 158 16.06 6.19 -7.54
C ARG A 158 17.33 6.06 -6.70
N GLN A 159 18.24 5.19 -7.13
CA GLN A 159 19.61 5.20 -6.63
C GLN A 159 20.30 6.40 -7.27
N THR A 160 20.31 7.54 -6.60
CA THR A 160 21.23 8.61 -6.97
C THR A 160 22.63 8.13 -6.61
N ASP A 161 23.44 7.81 -7.62
CA ASP A 161 24.88 7.69 -7.45
C ASP A 161 25.43 9.03 -6.93
N TYR A 162 25.56 9.17 -5.61
CA TYR A 162 26.39 10.21 -5.02
C TYR A 162 27.86 9.85 -5.23
N ASN A 163 28.29 9.84 -6.49
CA ASN A 163 29.69 9.73 -6.90
C ASN A 163 29.97 10.77 -7.98
N CYS A 164 29.94 12.06 -7.61
CA CYS A 164 30.70 13.07 -8.32
C CYS A 164 30.98 14.29 -7.43
N SER A 165 32.23 14.74 -7.43
CA SER A 165 32.77 15.94 -6.78
C SER A 165 33.18 15.86 -5.31
N LEU A 166 34.07 14.92 -4.97
CA LEU A 166 35.17 15.19 -4.04
C LEU A 166 36.47 14.59 -4.60
N LYS A 167 36.95 15.13 -5.71
CA LYS A 167 38.36 15.11 -6.12
C LYS A 167 38.54 16.08 -7.28
N GLY A 168 39.08 17.26 -6.99
CA GLY A 168 39.58 18.17 -8.01
C GLY A 168 39.25 19.64 -7.77
N GLN A 169 39.85 20.25 -6.75
CA GLN A 169 40.74 21.41 -6.88
C GLN A 169 41.33 21.78 -5.51
#